data_AF-A0A654F9G4-F1
#
_entry.id   AF-A0A654F9G4-F1
#
_cell.length_a   1.000
_cell.length_b   1.000
_cell.length_c   1.000
_cell.angle_alpha   90.00
_cell.angle_beta   90.00
_cell.angle_gamma   90.00
#
_symmetry.space_group_name_H-M   'P 1'
#
loop_
_entity.id
_entity.type
_entity.pdbx_description
1 polymer ?
#
loop_
_entity_poly.entity_id
_entity_poly.type
_entity_poly.pdbx_seq_one_letter_code
_entity_poly.pdbx_strand_id
1 'polypeptide(L)'
;MKIELVFIPSPAISHLMATVEMAEQLVDKNDNLSITVIIISFSSKNTSMITSLTSNNRLRYEIISGGDQQPTELKATDSHIQSLKPLVRDAVAKLVDSTLPDAPRLAGFVVDMYCTSMIDVANEFGVPSYLFYTSNAGFLGLLLHIQFMYDAEDIYDMSELEDSDVELVVPSLTSPYPLKCLPYIFKSKEWLTFFVTQARRFRETKGILVNTVPDLEPQALTFLSNGNIPRAYPVGPLLHLKNVNCDYVDKKQSEILRWLDEQPPRSVVFLCFGSMGGFSEEQVRETALALDRSGHRFLWSLRRASPNILREPPGEFTNLEEILPEGFFDRMANRGKVIGWAEQVAILAKPAIGGFVSHGGWNSTLESLWFGVPMAIWPLYAEQKFNAFEMVEELGLAVEIKKHWRGDLLLGRSEIVTAEEIEKGIICLMEQDSDVRKRVNEISEKCHVALMDGGSSETALKRFIQDVTENIAWSETES
;
A
#
# COMPACT_ATOMS: atom_id res chain seq x y z
N MET A 1 21.80 5.70 -25.22
CA MET A 1 22.58 4.76 -24.40
C MET A 1 21.58 3.84 -23.71
N LYS A 2 21.73 2.52 -23.78
CA LYS A 2 20.86 1.61 -23.03
C LYS A 2 21.25 1.63 -21.56
N ILE A 3 20.30 1.94 -20.69
CA ILE A 3 20.49 2.00 -19.24
C ILE A 3 19.67 0.92 -18.54
N GLU A 4 20.16 0.47 -17.39
CA GLU A 4 19.56 -0.58 -16.59
C GLU A 4 19.29 -0.09 -15.16
N LEU A 5 18.06 -0.23 -14.69
CA LEU A 5 17.74 -0.07 -13.27
C LEU A 5 17.47 -1.43 -12.63
N VAL A 6 17.96 -1.60 -11.40
CA VAL A 6 17.68 -2.79 -10.59
C VAL A 6 16.64 -2.43 -9.54
N PHE A 7 15.50 -3.12 -9.57
CA PHE A 7 14.38 -2.91 -8.64
C PHE A 7 14.40 -3.99 -7.56
N ILE A 8 14.29 -3.60 -6.29
CA ILE A 8 14.31 -4.54 -5.16
C ILE A 8 13.07 -4.29 -4.28
N PRO A 9 11.94 -4.97 -4.56
CA PRO A 9 10.73 -4.88 -3.77
C PRO A 9 10.87 -5.56 -2.40
N SER A 10 10.06 -5.10 -1.44
CA SER A 10 9.77 -5.92 -0.26
C SER A 10 8.96 -7.17 -0.65
N PRO A 11 9.20 -8.34 -0.03
CA PRO A 11 8.51 -9.59 -0.34
C PRO A 11 7.00 -9.59 -0.10
N ALA A 12 6.44 -8.58 0.57
CA ALA A 12 5.01 -8.43 0.73
C ALA A 12 4.33 -8.23 -0.64
N ILE A 13 3.23 -8.94 -0.89
CA ILE A 13 2.59 -8.96 -2.22
C ILE A 13 2.17 -7.56 -2.69
N SER A 14 1.69 -6.71 -1.78
CA SER A 14 1.30 -5.34 -2.08
C SER A 14 2.47 -4.47 -2.54
N HIS A 15 3.68 -4.74 -2.03
CA HIS A 15 4.90 -4.02 -2.43
C HIS A 15 5.41 -4.53 -3.77
N LEU A 16 5.47 -5.85 -3.94
CA LEU A 16 5.88 -6.49 -5.18
C LEU A 16 5.01 -6.01 -6.35
N MET A 17 3.69 -6.07 -6.23
CA MET A 17 2.79 -5.69 -7.33
C MET A 17 2.91 -4.20 -7.69
N ALA A 18 3.03 -3.31 -6.69
CA ALA A 18 3.27 -1.89 -6.96
C ALA A 18 4.61 -1.65 -7.67
N THR A 19 5.63 -2.43 -7.33
CA THR A 19 6.97 -2.36 -7.93
C THR A 19 6.96 -2.86 -9.37
N VAL A 20 6.24 -3.94 -9.63
CA VAL A 20 6.03 -4.47 -10.99
C VAL A 20 5.32 -3.45 -11.86
N GLU A 21 4.24 -2.85 -11.37
CA GLU A 21 3.49 -1.83 -12.11
C GLU A 21 4.37 -0.61 -12.43
N MET A 22 5.15 -0.12 -11.46
CA MET A 22 6.12 0.94 -11.69
C MET A 22 7.15 0.56 -12.77
N ALA A 23 7.72 -0.63 -12.68
CA ALA A 23 8.73 -1.10 -13.62
C ALA A 23 8.17 -1.20 -15.04
N GLU A 24 6.94 -1.71 -15.20
CA GLU A 24 6.25 -1.76 -16.49
C GLU A 24 6.05 -0.35 -17.06
N GLN A 25 5.51 0.59 -16.27
CA GLN A 25 5.29 1.96 -16.74
C GLN A 25 6.57 2.69 -17.16
N LEU A 26 7.67 2.50 -16.42
CA LEU A 26 8.95 3.11 -16.76
C LEU A 26 9.54 2.54 -18.05
N VAL A 27 9.48 1.21 -18.22
CA VAL A 27 9.94 0.55 -19.44
C VAL A 27 9.08 0.98 -20.64
N ASP A 28 7.76 1.07 -20.49
CA ASP A 28 6.86 1.49 -21.57
C ASP A 28 7.09 2.95 -22.01
N LYS A 29 7.57 3.81 -21.11
CA LYS A 29 7.82 5.24 -21.39
C LYS A 29 9.22 5.55 -21.93
N ASN A 30 10.18 4.62 -21.84
CA ASN A 30 11.53 4.86 -22.36
C ASN A 30 12.14 3.61 -23.01
N ASP A 31 12.28 3.66 -24.33
CA ASP A 31 12.85 2.58 -25.15
C ASP A 31 14.31 2.23 -24.81
N ASN A 32 15.05 3.17 -24.20
CA ASN A 32 16.44 2.97 -23.79
C ASN A 32 16.58 2.42 -22.37
N LEU A 33 15.48 2.29 -21.62
CA LEU A 33 15.47 1.76 -20.27
C LEU A 33 15.16 0.26 -20.26
N SER A 34 15.97 -0.49 -19.55
CA SER A 34 15.70 -1.85 -19.13
C SER A 34 15.67 -1.92 -17.60
N ILE A 35 14.84 -2.81 -17.07
CA ILE A 35 14.65 -3.00 -15.63
C ILE A 35 14.75 -4.48 -15.30
N THR A 36 15.51 -4.78 -14.25
CA THR A 36 15.54 -6.10 -13.64
C THR A 36 14.97 -6.00 -12.23
N VAL A 37 13.87 -6.69 -11.96
CA VAL A 37 13.25 -6.79 -10.64
C VAL A 37 13.81 -8.03 -9.94
N ILE A 38 14.58 -7.82 -8.87
CA ILE A 38 15.14 -8.89 -8.03
C ILE A 38 14.15 -9.20 -6.91
N ILE A 39 13.41 -10.29 -7.05
CA ILE A 39 12.37 -10.72 -6.13
C ILE A 39 12.97 -11.61 -5.05
N ILE A 40 12.98 -11.12 -3.82
CA ILE A 40 13.35 -11.92 -2.63
C ILE A 40 12.14 -12.76 -2.24
N SER A 41 12.27 -14.08 -2.26
CA SER A 41 11.18 -15.01 -1.88
C SER A 41 11.47 -15.71 -0.56
N PHE A 42 10.60 -15.53 0.44
CA PHE A 42 10.67 -16.17 1.77
C PHE A 42 9.80 -17.43 1.91
N SER A 43 9.05 -17.81 0.87
CA SER A 43 8.32 -19.08 0.90
C SER A 43 8.00 -19.60 -0.50
N SER A 44 7.91 -20.93 -0.62
CA SER A 44 7.39 -21.59 -1.81
C SER A 44 5.92 -21.26 -2.10
N LYS A 45 5.15 -20.68 -1.17
CA LYS A 45 3.72 -20.37 -1.37
C LYS A 45 3.47 -19.11 -2.21
N ASN A 46 4.42 -18.17 -2.26
CA ASN A 46 4.31 -16.98 -3.12
C ASN A 46 4.68 -17.26 -4.58
N THR A 47 5.09 -18.50 -4.90
CA THR A 47 5.59 -18.83 -6.25
C THR A 47 4.54 -18.73 -7.33
N SER A 48 3.26 -19.07 -7.09
CA SER A 48 2.26 -19.12 -8.17
C SER A 48 2.02 -17.77 -8.85
N MET A 49 1.96 -16.69 -8.06
CA MET A 49 1.79 -15.32 -8.59
C MET A 49 3.10 -14.81 -9.22
N ILE A 50 4.25 -15.07 -8.59
CA ILE A 50 5.56 -14.71 -9.14
C ILE A 50 5.81 -15.43 -10.48
N THR A 51 5.40 -16.69 -10.62
CA THR A 51 5.54 -17.48 -11.85
C THR A 51 4.65 -17.00 -12.99
N SER A 52 3.64 -16.18 -12.70
CA SER A 52 2.80 -15.57 -13.74
C SER A 52 3.47 -14.34 -14.39
N LEU A 53 4.52 -13.80 -13.76
CA LEU A 53 5.27 -12.66 -14.30
C LEU A 53 6.09 -13.11 -15.52
N THR A 54 5.79 -12.53 -16.67
CA THR A 54 6.47 -12.85 -17.92
C THR A 54 7.60 -11.87 -18.18
N SER A 55 8.84 -12.36 -18.15
CA SER A 55 10.00 -11.56 -18.57
C SER A 55 9.95 -11.27 -20.07
N ASN A 56 10.44 -10.10 -20.47
CA ASN A 56 10.71 -9.75 -21.86
C ASN A 56 12.13 -9.16 -21.98
N ASN A 57 12.49 -8.67 -23.17
CA ASN A 57 13.86 -8.18 -23.42
C ASN A 57 14.27 -6.98 -22.56
N ARG A 58 13.30 -6.17 -22.08
CA ARG A 58 13.54 -4.94 -21.31
C ARG A 58 13.09 -5.02 -19.86
N LEU A 59 12.17 -5.92 -19.51
CA LEU A 59 11.71 -6.15 -18.15
C LEU A 59 11.96 -7.60 -17.75
N ARG A 60 12.86 -7.80 -16.79
CA ARG A 60 13.30 -9.13 -16.32
C ARG A 60 12.96 -9.31 -14.85
N TYR A 61 12.67 -10.56 -14.47
CA TYR A 61 12.43 -10.94 -13.09
C TYR A 61 13.45 -11.99 -12.67
N GLU A 62 14.22 -11.70 -11.61
CA GLU A 62 15.18 -12.64 -11.03
C GLU A 62 14.76 -12.99 -9.61
N ILE A 63 14.59 -14.28 -9.33
CA ILE A 63 14.13 -14.74 -8.02
C ILE A 63 15.33 -15.18 -7.20
N ILE A 64 15.52 -14.53 -6.06
CA ILE A 64 16.49 -14.95 -5.05
C ILE A 64 15.73 -15.64 -3.93
N SER A 65 16.08 -16.89 -3.66
CA SER A 65 15.54 -17.62 -2.52
C SER A 65 16.14 -17.06 -1.23
N GLY A 66 15.29 -16.54 -0.35
CA GLY A 66 15.64 -16.24 1.04
C GLY A 66 15.76 -17.51 1.90
N GLY A 67 15.36 -18.67 1.37
CA GLY A 67 15.24 -19.89 2.16
C GLY A 67 13.92 -19.96 2.94
N ASP A 68 13.63 -21.12 3.53
CA ASP A 68 12.33 -21.43 4.16
C ASP A 68 12.12 -20.81 5.56
N GLN A 69 13.00 -19.90 5.98
CA GLN A 69 12.86 -19.24 7.27
C GLN A 69 12.10 -17.92 7.10
N GLN A 70 10.78 -17.96 7.28
CA GLN A 70 9.98 -16.76 7.43
C GLN A 70 10.41 -16.04 8.72
N PRO A 71 11.05 -14.86 8.64
CA PRO A 71 11.57 -14.21 9.84
C PRO A 71 10.40 -13.81 10.74
N THR A 72 10.48 -14.16 12.02
CA THR A 72 9.33 -14.09 12.95
C THR A 72 9.05 -12.70 13.51
N GLU A 73 9.94 -11.75 13.24
CA GLU A 73 9.97 -10.39 13.76
C GLU A 73 10.53 -9.44 12.70
N LEU A 74 10.21 -8.15 12.80
CA LEU A 74 10.66 -7.14 11.85
C LEU A 74 12.19 -7.05 11.76
N LYS A 75 12.88 -7.08 12.91
CA LYS A 75 14.35 -7.09 12.95
C LYS A 75 14.95 -8.34 12.32
N ALA A 76 14.30 -9.49 12.52
CA ALA A 76 14.73 -10.73 11.88
C ALA A 76 14.54 -10.63 10.36
N THR A 77 13.46 -9.99 9.90
CA THR A 77 13.19 -9.74 8.48
C THR A 77 14.27 -8.85 7.87
N ASP A 78 14.58 -7.72 8.51
CA ASP A 78 15.63 -6.81 8.06
C ASP A 78 17.01 -7.47 8.06
N SER A 79 17.39 -8.16 9.15
CA SER A 79 18.65 -8.91 9.23
C SER A 79 18.73 -9.98 8.15
N HIS A 80 17.62 -10.62 7.83
CA HIS A 80 17.56 -11.61 6.78
C HIS A 80 17.74 -10.98 5.40
N ILE A 81 17.05 -9.88 5.09
CA ILE A 81 17.28 -9.11 3.85
C ILE A 81 18.75 -8.70 3.75
N GLN A 82 19.35 -8.21 4.84
CA GLN A 82 20.78 -7.86 4.88
C GLN A 82 21.69 -9.05 4.55
N SER A 83 21.35 -10.26 5.02
CA SER A 83 22.11 -11.48 4.73
C SER A 83 22.11 -11.87 3.24
N LEU A 84 21.12 -11.39 2.47
CA LEU A 84 20.97 -11.69 1.04
C LEU A 84 21.77 -10.74 0.13
N LYS A 85 22.43 -9.71 0.67
CA LYS A 85 23.30 -8.79 -0.08
C LYS A 85 24.28 -9.50 -1.02
N PRO A 86 24.97 -10.59 -0.63
CA PRO A 86 25.86 -11.29 -1.55
C PRO A 86 25.17 -11.89 -2.77
N LEU A 87 23.97 -12.43 -2.60
CA LEU A 87 23.20 -13.00 -3.70
C LEU A 87 22.71 -11.91 -4.67
N VAL A 88 22.25 -10.78 -4.12
CA VAL A 88 21.87 -9.61 -4.93
C VAL A 88 23.07 -9.07 -5.69
N ARG A 89 24.24 -8.96 -5.04
CA ARG A 89 25.48 -8.54 -5.69
C ARG A 89 25.85 -9.46 -6.85
N ASP A 90 25.83 -10.77 -6.64
CA ASP A 90 26.19 -11.74 -7.67
C ASP A 90 25.21 -11.72 -8.86
N ALA A 91 23.91 -11.52 -8.59
CA ALA A 91 22.89 -11.33 -9.62
C ALA A 91 23.16 -10.09 -10.48
N VAL A 92 23.40 -8.94 -9.82
CA VAL A 92 23.69 -7.67 -10.52
C VAL A 92 25.01 -7.75 -11.28
N ALA A 93 26.05 -8.37 -10.73
CA ALA A 93 27.34 -8.52 -11.38
C ALA A 93 27.25 -9.30 -12.70
N LYS A 94 26.42 -10.36 -12.75
CA LYS A 94 26.15 -11.11 -13.99
C LYS A 94 25.39 -10.28 -15.02
N LEU A 95 24.50 -9.41 -14.55
CA LEU A 95 23.68 -8.56 -15.41
C LEU A 95 24.51 -7.50 -16.16
N VAL A 96 25.54 -6.96 -15.50
CA VAL A 96 26.38 -5.86 -16.00
C VAL A 96 27.73 -6.34 -16.51
N ASP A 97 27.88 -7.65 -16.73
CA ASP A 97 29.12 -8.26 -17.21
C ASP A 97 29.48 -7.68 -18.60
N SER A 98 30.59 -6.94 -18.65
CA SER A 98 31.08 -6.24 -19.83
C SER A 98 31.57 -7.17 -20.94
N THR A 99 31.65 -8.47 -20.67
CA THR A 99 31.92 -9.49 -21.70
C THR A 99 30.70 -9.80 -22.57
N LEU A 100 29.49 -9.40 -22.14
CA LEU A 100 28.26 -9.58 -22.91
C LEU A 100 28.14 -8.54 -24.03
N PRO A 101 27.82 -8.93 -25.27
CA PRO A 101 27.47 -7.98 -26.33
C PRO A 101 26.26 -7.14 -25.91
N ASP A 102 26.33 -5.83 -26.10
CA ASP A 102 25.27 -4.87 -25.75
C ASP A 102 24.87 -4.83 -24.26
N ALA A 103 25.79 -5.15 -23.33
CA ALA A 103 25.55 -5.03 -21.89
C ALA A 103 25.04 -3.62 -21.53
N PRO A 104 23.86 -3.49 -20.88
CA PRO A 104 23.33 -2.18 -20.54
C PRO A 104 24.17 -1.56 -19.41
N ARG A 105 24.23 -0.23 -19.37
CA ARG A 105 24.92 0.46 -18.29
C ARG A 105 24.02 0.50 -17.06
N LEU A 106 24.53 0.03 -15.93
CA LEU A 106 23.84 0.14 -14.65
C LEU A 106 23.67 1.62 -14.27
N ALA A 107 22.42 2.02 -14.09
CA ALA A 107 22.00 3.39 -13.79
C ALA A 107 21.77 3.64 -12.31
N GLY A 108 21.45 2.59 -11.56
CA GLY A 108 21.13 2.69 -10.15
C GLY A 108 20.17 1.61 -9.67
N PHE A 109 19.89 1.68 -8.38
CA PHE A 109 18.98 0.78 -7.68
C PHE A 109 17.72 1.54 -7.28
N VAL A 110 16.55 0.93 -7.47
CA VAL A 110 15.29 1.39 -6.90
C VAL A 110 14.90 0.41 -5.80
N VAL A 111 15.03 0.83 -4.55
CA VAL A 111 14.82 -0.02 -3.38
C VAL A 111 13.50 0.31 -2.70
N ASP A 112 12.77 -0.71 -2.26
CA ASP A 112 11.59 -0.54 -1.42
C ASP A 112 11.92 0.08 -0.06
N MET A 113 10.92 0.70 0.58
CA MET A 113 11.01 1.28 1.92
C MET A 113 11.47 0.31 3.04
N TYR A 114 11.40 -1.01 2.83
CA TYR A 114 11.91 -2.02 3.76
C TYR A 114 13.21 -2.71 3.28
N CYS A 115 13.75 -2.30 2.13
CA CYS A 115 14.93 -2.90 1.52
C CYS A 115 16.13 -1.95 1.46
N THR A 116 16.18 -0.92 2.32
CA THR A 116 17.22 0.13 2.27
C THR A 116 18.63 -0.35 2.55
N SER A 117 18.78 -1.58 3.08
CA SER A 117 20.11 -2.20 3.21
C SER A 117 20.77 -2.44 1.85
N MET A 118 19.99 -2.56 0.76
CA MET A 118 20.50 -2.74 -0.60
C MET A 118 21.13 -1.48 -1.20
N ILE A 119 20.97 -0.32 -0.55
CA ILE A 119 21.74 0.89 -0.88
C ILE A 119 23.24 0.61 -0.75
N ASP A 120 23.65 -0.23 0.22
CA ASP A 120 25.07 -0.59 0.37
C ASP A 120 25.58 -1.38 -0.83
N VAL A 121 24.76 -2.25 -1.41
CA VAL A 121 25.11 -3.00 -2.63
C VAL A 121 25.26 -2.05 -3.81
N ALA A 122 24.33 -1.09 -3.97
CA ALA A 122 24.44 -0.08 -5.03
C ALA A 122 25.74 0.75 -4.91
N ASN A 123 26.13 1.11 -3.69
CA ASN A 123 27.37 1.84 -3.43
C ASN A 123 28.61 1.04 -3.84
N GLU A 124 28.62 -0.29 -3.68
CA GLU A 124 29.73 -1.15 -4.14
C GLU A 124 29.89 -1.14 -5.68
N PHE A 125 28.81 -0.91 -6.42
CA PHE A 125 28.83 -0.72 -7.87
C PHE A 125 29.05 0.75 -8.29
N GLY A 126 29.16 1.68 -7.33
CA GLY A 126 29.36 3.11 -7.60
C GLY A 126 28.17 3.80 -8.26
N VAL A 127 26.95 3.26 -8.10
CA VAL A 127 25.73 3.81 -8.71
C VAL A 127 24.76 4.34 -7.63
N PRO A 128 23.93 5.34 -7.96
CA PRO A 128 22.98 5.89 -6.99
C PRO A 128 21.86 4.90 -6.63
N SER A 129 21.25 5.14 -5.46
CA SER A 129 19.99 4.49 -5.07
C SER A 129 18.84 5.49 -5.06
N TYR A 130 17.65 5.01 -5.37
CA TYR A 130 16.38 5.72 -5.30
C TYR A 130 15.42 4.90 -4.44
N LEU A 131 14.55 5.57 -3.70
CA LEU A 131 13.55 4.91 -2.87
C LEU A 131 12.25 4.76 -3.66
N PHE A 132 11.62 3.61 -3.60
CA PHE A 132 10.21 3.45 -3.95
C PHE A 132 9.39 3.33 -2.67
N TYR A 133 8.60 4.37 -2.39
CA TYR A 133 7.74 4.48 -1.23
C TYR A 133 6.30 4.12 -1.63
N THR A 134 5.90 2.90 -1.30
CA THR A 134 4.60 2.32 -1.69
C THR A 134 3.42 2.83 -0.88
N SER A 135 3.67 3.64 0.15
CA SER A 135 2.66 4.36 0.93
C SER A 135 2.58 5.82 0.48
N ASN A 136 1.95 6.68 1.28
CA ASN A 136 1.59 8.05 0.89
C ASN A 136 2.58 9.12 1.34
N ALA A 137 2.47 10.32 0.78
CA ALA A 137 3.39 11.42 1.08
C ALA A 137 3.19 11.94 2.51
N GLY A 138 1.97 11.94 3.03
CA GLY A 138 1.63 12.37 4.38
C GLY A 138 2.33 11.53 5.44
N PHE A 139 2.29 10.22 5.30
CA PHE A 139 2.92 9.26 6.20
C PHE A 139 4.44 9.29 6.08
N LEU A 140 5.00 9.47 4.88
CA LEU A 140 6.43 9.75 4.70
C LEU A 140 6.83 11.04 5.44
N GLY A 141 6.02 12.09 5.31
CA GLY A 141 6.23 13.36 6.01
C GLY A 141 6.20 13.20 7.53
N LEU A 142 5.21 12.48 8.05
CA LEU A 142 5.11 12.14 9.48
C LEU A 142 6.34 11.37 9.95
N LEU A 143 6.77 10.35 9.22
CA LEU A 143 7.94 9.54 9.55
C LEU A 143 9.22 10.39 9.60
N LEU A 144 9.44 11.27 8.62
CA LEU A 144 10.60 12.16 8.58
C LEU A 144 10.55 13.21 9.71
N HIS A 145 9.36 13.68 10.07
CA HIS A 145 9.17 14.59 11.20
C HIS A 145 9.47 13.88 12.54
N ILE A 146 8.98 12.66 12.74
CA ILE A 146 9.30 11.83 13.91
C ILE A 146 10.80 11.55 13.98
N GLN A 147 11.45 11.23 12.86
CA GLN A 147 12.90 11.07 12.82
C GLN A 147 13.64 12.35 13.25
N PHE A 148 13.18 13.52 12.80
CA PHE A 148 13.74 14.80 13.24
C PHE A 148 13.59 15.00 14.76
N MET A 149 12.39 14.77 15.31
CA MET A 149 12.17 14.89 16.76
C MET A 149 13.01 13.89 17.55
N TYR A 150 13.12 12.65 17.06
CA TYR A 150 13.93 11.60 17.69
C TYR A 150 15.42 12.00 17.76
N ASP A 151 15.94 12.61 16.69
CA ASP A 151 17.35 12.98 16.60
C ASP A 151 17.68 14.30 17.34
N ALA A 152 16.76 15.25 17.35
CA ALA A 152 16.99 16.60 17.89
C ALA A 152 16.54 16.77 19.34
N GLU A 153 15.50 16.05 19.76
CA GLU A 153 14.81 16.29 21.04
C GLU A 153 14.89 15.11 22.02
N ASP A 154 15.60 14.03 21.64
CA ASP A 154 15.81 12.84 22.48
C ASP A 154 14.47 12.19 22.95
N ILE A 155 13.40 12.36 22.15
CA ILE A 155 12.07 11.85 22.46
C ILE A 155 12.00 10.36 22.11
N TYR A 156 12.16 9.51 23.13
CA TYR A 156 12.22 8.06 22.97
C TYR A 156 10.89 7.33 23.13
N ASP A 157 9.88 7.95 23.73
CA ASP A 157 8.70 7.24 24.16
C ASP A 157 7.43 8.09 24.09
N MET A 158 6.58 7.77 23.12
CA MET A 158 5.24 8.33 22.97
C MET A 158 4.16 7.37 23.50
N SER A 159 4.55 6.24 24.11
CA SER A 159 3.62 5.23 24.61
C SER A 159 2.87 5.68 25.87
N GLU A 160 3.50 6.51 26.72
CA GLU A 160 2.86 7.10 27.91
C GLU A 160 1.74 8.11 27.57
N LEU A 161 1.61 8.49 26.29
CA LEU A 161 0.66 9.48 25.79
C LEU A 161 -0.53 8.85 25.04
N GLU A 162 -0.68 7.52 25.10
CA GLU A 162 -1.67 6.76 24.32
C GLU A 162 -3.13 7.19 24.54
N ASP A 163 -3.47 7.63 25.76
CA ASP A 163 -4.80 8.15 26.12
C ASP A 163 -4.83 9.68 26.33
N SER A 164 -3.79 10.40 25.89
CA SER A 164 -3.75 11.85 25.99
C SER A 164 -4.44 12.52 24.79
N ASP A 165 -5.09 13.65 25.01
CA ASP A 165 -5.61 14.52 23.95
C ASP A 165 -4.51 15.42 23.34
N VAL A 166 -3.25 14.99 23.41
CA VAL A 166 -2.13 15.71 22.82
C VAL A 166 -2.16 15.56 21.30
N GLU A 167 -1.93 16.66 20.62
CA GLU A 167 -1.84 16.75 19.17
C GLU A 167 -0.42 17.19 18.77
N LEU A 168 0.10 16.58 17.71
CA LEU A 168 1.38 16.94 17.11
C LEU A 168 1.16 17.91 15.95
N VAL A 169 1.96 18.96 15.92
CA VAL A 169 2.05 19.83 14.73
C VAL A 169 3.00 19.16 13.75
N VAL A 170 2.44 18.47 12.75
CA VAL A 170 3.21 17.76 11.73
C VAL A 170 3.30 18.63 10.47
N PRO A 171 4.50 19.05 10.03
CA PRO A 171 4.63 19.99 8.91
C PRO A 171 4.05 19.51 7.56
N SER A 172 3.89 18.20 7.38
CA SER A 172 3.29 17.59 6.19
C SER A 172 1.76 17.55 6.19
N LEU A 173 1.12 18.01 7.28
CA LEU A 173 -0.33 18.06 7.44
C LEU A 173 -0.79 19.52 7.65
N THR A 174 -2.04 19.82 7.31
CA THR A 174 -2.67 21.12 7.59
C THR A 174 -3.39 21.13 8.94
N SER A 175 -3.87 19.97 9.39
CA SER A 175 -4.50 19.80 10.71
C SER A 175 -3.51 19.23 11.74
N PRO A 176 -3.63 19.61 13.03
CA PRO A 176 -2.90 18.94 14.11
C PRO A 176 -3.20 17.44 14.13
N TYR A 177 -2.15 16.64 14.32
CA TYR A 177 -2.24 15.17 14.28
C TYR A 177 -2.44 14.58 15.68
N PRO A 178 -3.59 13.96 16.00
CA PRO A 178 -3.84 13.43 17.33
C PRO A 178 -2.93 12.23 17.65
N LEU A 179 -2.25 12.23 18.80
CA LEU A 179 -1.37 11.12 19.21
C LEU A 179 -2.09 9.78 19.35
N LYS A 180 -3.37 9.81 19.71
CA LYS A 180 -4.24 8.62 19.73
C LYS A 180 -4.41 7.96 18.35
N CYS A 181 -4.25 8.71 17.26
CA CYS A 181 -4.25 8.17 15.89
C CYS A 181 -2.87 7.67 15.45
N LEU A 182 -1.80 7.92 16.22
CA LEU A 182 -0.45 7.50 15.89
C LEU A 182 -0.37 5.98 15.69
N PRO A 183 0.11 5.51 14.51
CA PRO A 183 0.35 4.10 14.26
C PRO A 183 1.21 3.47 15.35
N TYR A 184 0.90 2.23 15.75
CA TYR A 184 1.59 1.63 16.88
C TYR A 184 3.08 1.42 16.65
N ILE A 185 3.50 1.33 15.39
CA ILE A 185 4.91 1.26 14.99
C ILE A 185 5.75 2.42 15.56
N PHE A 186 5.15 3.56 15.92
CA PHE A 186 5.84 4.67 16.59
C PHE A 186 5.68 4.68 18.12
N LYS A 187 4.81 3.82 18.67
CA LYS A 187 4.59 3.65 20.11
C LYS A 187 5.44 2.54 20.71
N SER A 188 5.94 1.60 19.91
CA SER A 188 6.91 0.60 20.37
C SER A 188 8.33 1.10 20.15
N LYS A 189 9.16 1.11 21.21
CA LYS A 189 10.58 1.47 21.14
C LYS A 189 11.33 0.70 20.05
N GLU A 190 11.01 -0.59 19.90
CA GLU A 190 11.68 -1.46 18.94
C GLU A 190 11.32 -1.12 17.49
N TRP A 191 10.03 -0.90 17.21
CA TRP A 191 9.53 -0.50 15.90
C TRP A 191 9.92 0.95 15.56
N LEU A 192 9.86 1.86 16.53
CA LEU A 192 10.27 3.25 16.38
C LEU A 192 11.73 3.34 15.96
N THR A 193 12.62 2.61 16.66
CA THR A 193 14.05 2.58 16.33
C THR A 193 14.28 2.06 14.91
N PHE A 194 13.53 1.04 14.48
CA PHE A 194 13.60 0.52 13.12
C PHE A 194 13.18 1.58 12.09
N PHE A 195 12.00 2.18 12.24
CA PHE A 195 11.48 3.16 11.28
C PHE A 195 12.32 4.43 11.23
N VAL A 196 12.83 4.92 12.37
CA VAL A 196 13.79 6.04 12.39
C VAL A 196 15.07 5.68 11.64
N THR A 197 15.56 4.44 11.78
CA THR A 197 16.72 3.96 11.02
C THR A 197 16.42 3.94 9.51
N GLN A 198 15.26 3.41 9.10
CA GLN A 198 14.84 3.46 7.69
C GLN A 198 14.74 4.91 7.19
N ALA A 199 14.15 5.82 7.96
CA ALA A 199 14.03 7.23 7.60
C ALA A 199 15.39 7.90 7.37
N ARG A 200 16.41 7.58 8.18
CA ARG A 200 17.79 8.05 7.94
C ARG A 200 18.34 7.49 6.63
N ARG A 201 18.12 6.20 6.34
CA ARG A 201 18.52 5.56 5.08
C ARG A 201 17.81 6.15 3.86
N PHE A 202 16.56 6.57 3.99
CA PHE A 202 15.84 7.24 2.91
C PHE A 202 16.55 8.51 2.45
N ARG A 203 17.17 9.25 3.39
CA ARG A 203 17.94 10.48 3.09
C ARG A 203 19.22 10.24 2.29
N GLU A 204 19.74 9.01 2.26
CA GLU A 204 20.91 8.66 1.46
C GLU A 204 20.57 8.47 -0.03
N THR A 205 19.28 8.33 -0.37
CA THR A 205 18.84 8.15 -1.76
C THR A 205 18.90 9.45 -2.55
N LYS A 206 19.07 9.34 -3.88
CA LYS A 206 19.05 10.49 -4.80
C LYS A 206 17.64 11.03 -5.07
N GLY A 207 16.61 10.28 -4.70
CA GLY A 207 15.23 10.70 -4.79
C GLY A 207 14.26 9.58 -4.43
N ILE A 208 13.01 9.96 -4.20
CA ILE A 208 11.97 9.11 -3.62
C ILE A 208 10.76 9.12 -4.55
N LEU A 209 10.46 7.98 -5.19
CA LEU A 209 9.21 7.78 -5.91
C LEU A 209 8.11 7.48 -4.89
N VAL A 210 7.08 8.31 -4.83
CA VAL A 210 5.96 8.18 -3.89
C VAL A 210 4.70 7.82 -4.68
N ASN A 211 3.98 6.78 -4.26
CA ASN A 211 2.74 6.35 -4.92
C ASN A 211 1.57 7.30 -4.57
N THR A 212 1.62 8.53 -5.05
CA THR A 212 0.58 9.56 -4.81
C THR A 212 0.40 10.48 -6.00
N VAL A 213 -0.65 11.30 -5.95
CA VAL A 213 -0.97 12.36 -6.91
C VAL A 213 -0.85 13.71 -6.21
N PRO A 214 -0.25 14.74 -6.85
CA PRO A 214 -0.09 16.06 -6.23
C PRO A 214 -1.38 16.72 -5.73
N ASP A 215 -2.47 16.52 -6.45
CA ASP A 215 -3.78 17.00 -6.06
C ASP A 215 -4.37 16.32 -4.81
N LEU A 216 -3.85 15.16 -4.43
CA LEU A 216 -4.30 14.41 -3.24
C LEU A 216 -3.56 14.89 -1.99
N GLU A 217 -2.23 15.09 -2.07
CA GLU A 217 -1.37 15.39 -0.91
C GLU A 217 -0.48 16.63 -1.11
N PRO A 218 -1.03 17.82 -1.43
CA PRO A 218 -0.24 18.99 -1.79
C PRO A 218 0.64 19.52 -0.64
N GLN A 219 0.12 19.48 0.60
CA GLN A 219 0.85 19.94 1.78
C GLN A 219 2.06 19.03 2.07
N ALA A 220 1.86 17.72 2.01
CA ALA A 220 2.92 16.75 2.24
C ALA A 220 4.02 16.87 1.17
N LEU A 221 3.66 17.00 -0.10
CA LEU A 221 4.64 17.18 -1.18
C LEU A 221 5.38 18.50 -1.09
N THR A 222 4.72 19.57 -0.64
CA THR A 222 5.39 20.85 -0.33
C THR A 222 6.45 20.65 0.75
N PHE A 223 6.12 19.97 1.85
CA PHE A 223 7.08 19.64 2.89
C PHE A 223 8.26 18.81 2.36
N LEU A 224 7.99 17.80 1.52
CA LEU A 224 9.02 16.93 0.93
C LEU A 224 9.91 17.64 -0.10
N SER A 225 9.52 18.81 -0.60
CA SER A 225 10.32 19.62 -1.53
C SER A 225 11.44 20.44 -0.84
N ASN A 226 11.50 20.42 0.50
CA ASN A 226 12.51 21.12 1.28
C ASN A 226 13.91 20.50 1.09
N GLY A 227 14.94 21.33 0.96
CA GLY A 227 16.28 20.92 0.47
C GLY A 227 17.07 19.89 1.29
N ASN A 228 16.62 19.54 2.51
CA ASN A 228 17.26 18.49 3.32
C ASN A 228 16.65 17.08 3.09
N ILE A 229 15.60 16.98 2.27
CA ILE A 229 14.91 15.74 1.93
C ILE A 229 15.21 15.43 0.44
N PRO A 230 15.52 14.17 0.07
CA PRO A 230 15.65 13.81 -1.33
C PRO A 230 14.39 14.16 -2.10
N ARG A 231 14.56 14.56 -3.37
CA ARG A 231 13.43 14.95 -4.22
C ARG A 231 12.37 13.86 -4.26
N ALA A 232 11.13 14.22 -3.91
CA ALA A 232 9.98 13.35 -4.09
C ALA A 232 9.45 13.43 -5.53
N TYR A 233 9.15 12.28 -6.13
CA TYR A 233 8.46 12.13 -7.41
C TYR A 233 7.08 11.52 -7.13
N PRO A 234 5.99 12.30 -7.20
CA PRO A 234 4.64 11.78 -7.06
C PRO A 234 4.24 11.07 -8.34
N VAL A 235 4.25 9.73 -8.31
CA VAL A 235 4.15 8.87 -9.51
C VAL A 235 2.89 8.02 -9.53
N GLY A 236 1.93 8.30 -8.65
CA GLY A 236 0.69 7.55 -8.51
C GLY A 236 -0.46 8.06 -9.40
N PRO A 237 -1.64 7.43 -9.33
CA PRO A 237 -1.88 6.18 -8.61
C PRO A 237 -1.31 4.99 -9.40
N LEU A 238 -0.51 4.15 -8.75
CA LEU A 238 -0.02 2.89 -9.31
C LEU A 238 -1.00 1.78 -8.95
N LEU A 239 -1.72 1.27 -9.96
CA LEU A 239 -2.83 0.35 -9.80
C LEU A 239 -2.67 -0.84 -10.73
N HIS A 240 -2.89 -2.04 -10.21
CA HIS A 240 -2.85 -3.26 -11.01
C HIS A 240 -4.20 -3.51 -11.71
N LEU A 241 -4.48 -2.75 -12.77
CA LEU A 241 -5.78 -2.79 -13.48
C LEU A 241 -5.93 -3.97 -14.45
N LYS A 242 -4.86 -4.75 -14.68
CA LYS A 242 -4.85 -5.84 -15.68
C LYS A 242 -5.88 -6.95 -15.37
N ASN A 243 -6.30 -7.10 -14.12
CA ASN A 243 -7.34 -8.06 -13.71
C ASN A 243 -8.78 -7.63 -14.06
N VAL A 244 -8.99 -6.44 -14.64
CA VAL A 244 -10.32 -6.01 -15.09
C VAL A 244 -10.77 -6.78 -16.34
N ASN A 245 -9.83 -7.33 -17.13
CA ASN A 245 -10.10 -8.00 -18.42
C ASN A 245 -9.50 -9.42 -18.54
N CYS A 246 -9.24 -10.13 -17.44
CA CYS A 246 -8.67 -11.47 -17.52
C CYS A 246 -9.74 -12.55 -17.81
N ASP A 247 -9.54 -13.34 -18.88
CA ASP A 247 -10.43 -14.44 -19.30
C ASP A 247 -10.40 -15.68 -18.35
N TYR A 248 -9.54 -15.66 -17.33
CA TYR A 248 -9.43 -16.71 -16.31
C TYR A 248 -9.99 -16.23 -14.97
N VAL A 249 -11.28 -15.90 -14.97
CA VAL A 249 -12.05 -15.64 -13.75
C VAL A 249 -12.47 -16.98 -13.15
N ASP A 250 -12.15 -17.24 -11.88
CA ASP A 250 -12.71 -18.40 -11.16
C ASP A 250 -14.25 -18.37 -11.29
N LYS A 251 -14.90 -19.53 -11.44
CA LYS A 251 -16.36 -19.62 -11.64
C LYS A 251 -17.12 -18.87 -10.54
N LYS A 252 -16.66 -18.98 -9.28
CA LYS A 252 -17.24 -18.26 -8.14
C LYS A 252 -17.12 -16.75 -8.30
N GLN A 253 -15.98 -16.27 -8.78
CA GLN A 253 -15.78 -14.84 -9.02
C GLN A 253 -16.64 -14.34 -10.17
N SER A 254 -16.80 -15.11 -11.24
CA SER A 254 -17.71 -14.77 -12.35
C SER A 254 -19.17 -14.65 -11.86
N GLU A 255 -19.60 -15.54 -10.96
CA GLU A 255 -20.93 -15.47 -10.34
C GLU A 255 -21.12 -14.21 -9.47
N ILE A 256 -20.09 -13.79 -8.74
CA ILE A 256 -20.12 -12.56 -7.93
C ILE A 256 -20.24 -11.33 -8.83
N LEU A 257 -19.43 -11.25 -9.88
CA LEU A 257 -19.47 -10.12 -10.82
C LEU A 257 -20.82 -10.04 -11.54
N ARG A 258 -21.40 -11.18 -11.95
CA ARG A 258 -22.75 -11.23 -12.52
C ARG A 258 -23.82 -10.80 -11.52
N TRP A 259 -23.72 -11.21 -10.25
CA TRP A 259 -24.65 -10.75 -9.22
C TRP A 259 -24.57 -9.23 -9.02
N LEU A 260 -23.38 -8.64 -9.08
CA LEU A 260 -23.20 -7.19 -9.04
C LEU A 260 -23.83 -6.50 -10.27
N ASP A 261 -23.75 -7.10 -11.45
CA ASP A 261 -24.37 -6.57 -12.68
C ASP A 261 -25.90 -6.51 -12.60
N GLU A 262 -26.52 -7.34 -11.74
CA GLU A 262 -27.96 -7.36 -11.50
C GLU A 262 -28.43 -6.33 -10.45
N GLN A 263 -27.51 -5.65 -9.75
CA GLN A 263 -27.88 -4.69 -8.70
C GLN A 263 -28.06 -3.26 -9.24
N PRO A 264 -28.93 -2.45 -8.62
CA PRO A 264 -29.04 -1.04 -8.96
C PRO A 264 -27.69 -0.31 -8.79
N PRO A 265 -27.38 0.70 -9.61
CA PRO A 265 -26.18 1.50 -9.46
C PRO A 265 -26.06 2.09 -8.05
N ARG A 266 -24.84 2.11 -7.51
CA ARG A 266 -24.49 2.71 -6.21
C ARG A 266 -25.33 2.19 -5.03
N SER A 267 -25.74 0.92 -5.07
CA SER A 267 -26.64 0.32 -4.07
C SER A 267 -25.99 -0.73 -3.16
N VAL A 268 -24.78 -1.20 -3.51
CA VAL A 268 -24.05 -2.25 -2.79
C VAL A 268 -22.90 -1.65 -2.00
N VAL A 269 -22.80 -2.01 -0.72
CA VAL A 269 -21.63 -1.76 0.14
C VAL A 269 -20.66 -2.91 -0.06
N PHE A 270 -19.42 -2.62 -0.45
CA PHE A 270 -18.36 -3.61 -0.47
C PHE A 270 -17.57 -3.54 0.85
N LEU A 271 -17.28 -4.69 1.46
CA LEU A 271 -16.47 -4.79 2.67
C LEU A 271 -15.27 -5.69 2.39
N CYS A 272 -14.06 -5.16 2.49
CA CYS A 272 -12.82 -5.92 2.32
C CYS A 272 -11.66 -5.28 3.09
N PHE A 273 -10.87 -6.11 3.75
CA PHE A 273 -9.91 -5.68 4.77
C PHE A 273 -8.46 -6.00 4.38
N GLY A 274 -8.14 -5.81 3.10
CA GLY A 274 -6.81 -6.02 2.55
C GLY A 274 -6.41 -7.49 2.49
N SER A 275 -5.15 -7.77 2.12
CA SER A 275 -4.66 -9.13 1.91
C SER A 275 -4.36 -9.89 3.20
N MET A 276 -4.09 -9.19 4.31
CA MET A 276 -3.73 -9.79 5.60
C MET A 276 -4.75 -9.54 6.72
N GLY A 277 -5.76 -8.69 6.50
CA GLY A 277 -6.80 -8.45 7.49
C GLY A 277 -7.79 -9.60 7.61
N GLY A 278 -8.28 -9.79 8.83
CA GLY A 278 -9.31 -10.75 9.19
C GLY A 278 -9.87 -10.42 10.57
N PHE A 279 -10.93 -11.13 10.96
CA PHE A 279 -11.67 -10.84 12.18
C PHE A 279 -11.80 -12.03 13.13
N SER A 280 -12.05 -11.72 14.40
CA SER A 280 -12.52 -12.67 15.40
C SER A 280 -14.00 -13.01 15.16
N GLU A 281 -14.47 -14.13 15.70
CA GLU A 281 -15.89 -14.49 15.62
C GLU A 281 -16.82 -13.43 16.24
N GLU A 282 -16.39 -12.82 17.34
CA GLU A 282 -17.13 -11.75 18.00
C GLU A 282 -17.33 -10.55 17.07
N GLN A 283 -16.26 -10.11 16.39
CA GLN A 283 -16.36 -9.01 15.45
C GLN A 283 -17.21 -9.36 14.21
N VAL A 284 -17.18 -10.63 13.78
CA VAL A 284 -18.05 -11.14 12.70
C VAL A 284 -19.53 -11.02 13.09
N ARG A 285 -19.89 -11.32 14.34
CA ARG A 285 -21.27 -11.18 14.84
C ARG A 285 -21.74 -9.73 14.81
N GLU A 286 -20.93 -8.80 15.31
CA GLU A 286 -21.25 -7.36 15.29
C GLU A 286 -21.37 -6.83 13.86
N THR A 287 -20.48 -7.23 12.96
CA THR A 287 -20.52 -6.81 11.55
C THR A 287 -21.76 -7.36 10.84
N ALA A 288 -22.11 -8.63 11.07
CA ALA A 288 -23.31 -9.23 10.51
C ALA A 288 -24.59 -8.53 11.00
N LEU A 289 -24.64 -8.19 12.29
CA LEU A 289 -25.74 -7.44 12.86
C LEU A 289 -25.88 -6.05 12.25
N ALA A 290 -24.78 -5.33 12.05
CA ALA A 290 -24.78 -4.03 11.39
C ALA A 290 -25.27 -4.09 9.94
N LEU A 291 -24.81 -5.10 9.18
CA LEU A 291 -25.24 -5.32 7.80
C LEU A 291 -26.74 -5.59 7.68
N ASP A 292 -27.28 -6.41 8.60
CA ASP A 292 -28.71 -6.69 8.68
C ASP A 292 -29.51 -5.39 8.92
N ARG A 293 -29.14 -4.65 9.97
CA ARG A 293 -29.79 -3.40 10.40
C ARG A 293 -29.71 -2.27 9.37
N SER A 294 -28.57 -2.14 8.70
CA SER A 294 -28.32 -1.05 7.75
C SER A 294 -29.29 -1.03 6.56
N GLY A 295 -29.98 -2.14 6.26
CA GLY A 295 -30.92 -2.20 5.13
C GLY A 295 -30.25 -2.22 3.75
N HIS A 296 -28.95 -1.96 3.64
CA HIS A 296 -28.22 -1.93 2.37
C HIS A 296 -27.96 -3.32 1.80
N ARG A 297 -27.67 -3.37 0.50
CA ARG A 297 -27.09 -4.56 -0.12
C ARG A 297 -25.59 -4.60 0.18
N PHE A 298 -25.01 -5.78 0.27
CA PHE A 298 -23.58 -5.88 0.57
C PHE A 298 -22.86 -7.03 -0.12
N LEU A 299 -21.58 -6.84 -0.33
CA LEU A 299 -20.63 -7.90 -0.66
C LEU A 299 -19.52 -7.87 0.38
N TRP A 300 -19.37 -8.95 1.15
CA TRP A 300 -18.42 -9.01 2.24
C TRP A 300 -17.34 -10.06 1.99
N SER A 301 -16.11 -9.61 1.76
CA SER A 301 -14.91 -10.44 1.80
C SER A 301 -14.51 -10.66 3.27
N LEU A 302 -14.76 -11.88 3.76
CA LEU A 302 -14.61 -12.25 5.15
C LEU A 302 -13.56 -13.34 5.30
N ARG A 303 -12.56 -13.07 6.14
CA ARG A 303 -11.55 -14.06 6.55
C ARG A 303 -11.32 -14.00 8.05
N ARG A 304 -10.89 -15.13 8.62
CA ARG A 304 -10.56 -15.31 10.03
C ARG A 304 -9.21 -14.67 10.31
N ALA A 305 -9.17 -13.84 11.36
CA ALA A 305 -7.93 -13.22 11.81
C ALA A 305 -6.86 -14.28 12.10
N SER A 306 -5.63 -13.96 11.70
CA SER A 306 -4.45 -14.72 12.07
C SER A 306 -4.07 -14.40 13.53
N PRO A 307 -3.65 -15.38 14.36
CA PRO A 307 -3.08 -15.14 15.67
C PRO A 307 -1.79 -14.31 15.62
N ASN A 308 -1.08 -14.36 14.48
CA ASN A 308 0.09 -13.53 14.22
C ASN A 308 0.18 -13.21 12.72
N ILE A 309 -0.23 -11.98 12.37
CA ILE A 309 -0.28 -11.49 10.99
C ILE A 309 1.08 -11.47 10.28
N LEU A 310 2.20 -11.49 11.02
CA LEU A 310 3.54 -11.58 10.43
C LEU A 310 3.96 -13.01 10.09
N ARG A 311 3.28 -14.02 10.67
CA ARG A 311 3.64 -15.45 10.52
C ARG A 311 2.74 -16.18 9.54
N GLU A 312 1.44 -15.98 9.65
CA GLU A 312 0.48 -16.73 8.84
C GLU A 312 -0.56 -15.80 8.22
N PRO A 313 -0.94 -16.06 6.96
CA PRO A 313 -2.04 -15.35 6.33
C PRO A 313 -3.36 -15.62 7.07
N PRO A 314 -4.34 -14.71 6.95
CA PRO A 314 -5.67 -14.95 7.50
C PRO A 314 -6.28 -16.21 6.88
N GLY A 315 -7.03 -16.95 7.70
CA GLY A 315 -7.65 -18.22 7.32
C GLY A 315 -9.11 -18.07 6.89
N GLU A 316 -9.73 -19.17 6.52
CA GLU A 316 -11.19 -19.25 6.34
C GLU A 316 -11.86 -19.66 7.65
N PHE A 317 -13.13 -19.30 7.82
CA PHE A 317 -13.95 -19.82 8.91
C PHE A 317 -14.46 -21.22 8.58
N THR A 318 -14.40 -22.14 9.54
CA THR A 318 -14.81 -23.55 9.33
C THR A 318 -16.32 -23.73 9.29
N ASN A 319 -17.07 -22.98 10.10
CA ASN A 319 -18.53 -22.98 10.08
C ASN A 319 -19.09 -21.56 10.30
N LEU A 320 -19.37 -20.85 9.21
CA LEU A 320 -19.95 -19.50 9.29
C LEU A 320 -21.37 -19.48 9.86
N GLU A 321 -22.16 -20.55 9.68
CA GLU A 321 -23.54 -20.62 10.18
C GLU A 321 -23.61 -20.64 11.71
N GLU A 322 -22.61 -21.22 12.39
CA GLU A 322 -22.51 -21.21 13.86
C GLU A 322 -22.07 -19.85 14.42
N ILE A 323 -21.39 -19.03 13.59
CA ILE A 323 -20.86 -17.74 14.01
C ILE A 323 -21.89 -16.65 13.78
N LEU A 324 -22.55 -16.67 12.63
CA LEU A 324 -23.50 -15.64 12.21
C LEU A 324 -24.82 -15.74 12.98
N PRO A 325 -25.60 -14.64 13.07
CA PRO A 325 -26.93 -14.69 13.66
C PRO A 325 -27.82 -15.76 13.03
N GLU A 326 -28.64 -16.44 13.83
CA GLU A 326 -29.54 -17.51 13.34
C GLU A 326 -30.36 -17.03 12.13
N GLY A 327 -30.36 -17.81 11.05
CA GLY A 327 -31.08 -17.49 9.80
C GLY A 327 -30.49 -16.33 8.98
N PHE A 328 -29.25 -15.90 9.23
CA PHE A 328 -28.62 -14.78 8.52
C PHE A 328 -28.59 -14.99 7.00
N PHE A 329 -28.13 -16.15 6.51
CA PHE A 329 -28.06 -16.39 5.06
C PHE A 329 -29.43 -16.37 4.39
N ASP A 330 -30.47 -16.91 5.04
CA ASP A 330 -31.84 -16.87 4.53
C ASP A 330 -32.37 -15.44 4.43
N ARG A 331 -32.12 -14.60 5.45
CA ARG A 331 -32.49 -13.18 5.42
C ARG A 331 -31.72 -12.40 4.36
N MET A 332 -30.46 -12.76 4.12
CA MET A 332 -29.57 -12.06 3.19
C MET A 332 -29.59 -12.59 1.77
N ALA A 333 -30.31 -13.68 1.47
CA ALA A 333 -30.29 -14.36 0.17
C ALA A 333 -30.50 -13.42 -1.04
N ASN A 334 -31.32 -12.38 -0.89
CA ASN A 334 -31.62 -11.40 -1.94
C ASN A 334 -30.89 -10.05 -1.77
N ARG A 335 -30.08 -9.88 -0.72
CA ARG A 335 -29.49 -8.60 -0.33
C ARG A 335 -27.97 -8.64 -0.21
N GLY A 336 -27.36 -9.76 0.10
CA GLY A 336 -25.91 -9.80 0.25
C GLY A 336 -25.24 -11.13 -0.01
N LYS A 337 -23.94 -11.07 -0.23
CA LYS A 337 -23.06 -12.22 -0.42
C LYS A 337 -21.86 -12.12 0.50
N VAL A 338 -21.45 -13.26 1.05
CA VAL A 338 -20.21 -13.42 1.82
C VAL A 338 -19.25 -14.31 1.02
N ILE A 339 -18.02 -13.86 0.87
CA ILE A 339 -16.99 -14.49 0.05
C ILE A 339 -15.67 -14.52 0.84
N GLY A 340 -14.75 -15.44 0.53
CA GLY A 340 -13.43 -15.46 1.16
C GLY A 340 -12.53 -14.37 0.56
N TRP A 341 -12.00 -14.64 -0.63
CA TRP A 341 -11.17 -13.72 -1.41
C TRP A 341 -11.99 -12.88 -2.41
N ALA A 342 -11.57 -11.63 -2.62
CA ALA A 342 -12.19 -10.69 -3.54
C ALA A 342 -11.17 -10.21 -4.57
N GLU A 343 -11.52 -10.28 -5.86
CA GLU A 343 -10.81 -9.53 -6.90
C GLU A 343 -11.28 -8.07 -6.85
N GLN A 344 -10.71 -7.35 -5.88
CA GLN A 344 -11.16 -6.05 -5.42
C GLN A 344 -11.27 -5.01 -6.53
N VAL A 345 -10.27 -4.91 -7.41
CA VAL A 345 -10.27 -3.97 -8.55
C VAL A 345 -11.48 -4.20 -9.46
N ALA A 346 -11.77 -5.46 -9.81
CA ALA A 346 -12.90 -5.80 -10.67
C ALA A 346 -14.26 -5.53 -10.00
N ILE A 347 -14.33 -5.67 -8.67
CA ILE A 347 -15.52 -5.34 -7.87
C ILE A 347 -15.73 -3.84 -7.79
N LEU A 348 -14.70 -3.07 -7.43
CA LEU A 348 -14.77 -1.60 -7.31
C LEU A 348 -15.11 -0.93 -8.65
N ALA A 349 -14.71 -1.53 -9.77
CA ALA A 349 -15.09 -1.07 -11.11
C ALA A 349 -16.58 -1.24 -11.44
N LYS A 350 -17.36 -2.01 -10.66
CA LYS A 350 -18.78 -2.25 -10.94
C LYS A 350 -19.64 -1.05 -10.56
N PRO A 351 -20.53 -0.56 -11.45
CA PRO A 351 -21.43 0.56 -11.16
C PRO A 351 -22.36 0.34 -9.96
N ALA A 352 -22.59 -0.93 -9.57
CA ALA A 352 -23.40 -1.30 -8.42
C ALA A 352 -22.79 -0.90 -7.07
N ILE A 353 -21.45 -0.77 -6.98
CA ILE A 353 -20.77 -0.41 -5.75
C ILE A 353 -21.06 1.06 -5.42
N GLY A 354 -21.67 1.29 -4.26
CA GLY A 354 -22.01 2.62 -3.75
C GLY A 354 -21.04 3.14 -2.70
N GLY A 355 -20.31 2.24 -2.04
CA GLY A 355 -19.32 2.57 -1.02
C GLY A 355 -18.48 1.37 -0.61
N PHE A 356 -17.30 1.65 -0.05
CA PHE A 356 -16.30 0.66 0.33
C PHE A 356 -15.94 0.77 1.82
N VAL A 357 -16.34 -0.20 2.64
CA VAL A 357 -15.80 -0.37 4.00
C VAL A 357 -14.46 -1.08 3.89
N SER A 358 -13.39 -0.37 4.22
CA SER A 358 -12.03 -0.81 3.94
C SER A 358 -11.12 -0.67 5.13
N HIS A 359 -10.10 -1.52 5.21
CA HIS A 359 -9.01 -1.34 6.16
C HIS A 359 -8.17 -0.06 5.95
N GLY A 360 -8.34 0.66 4.84
CA GLY A 360 -7.60 1.91 4.59
C GLY A 360 -6.13 1.71 4.23
N GLY A 361 -5.71 0.50 3.86
CA GLY A 361 -4.38 0.30 3.27
C GLY A 361 -4.24 1.07 1.97
N TRP A 362 -3.06 1.64 1.71
CA TRP A 362 -2.91 2.68 0.69
C TRP A 362 -3.30 2.26 -0.73
N ASN A 363 -2.95 1.04 -1.15
CA ASN A 363 -3.38 0.52 -2.47
C ASN A 363 -4.91 0.47 -2.59
N SER A 364 -5.61 0.01 -1.54
CA SER A 364 -7.07 -0.05 -1.54
C SER A 364 -7.70 1.35 -1.54
N THR A 365 -7.05 2.32 -0.91
CA THR A 365 -7.45 3.73 -0.97
C THR A 365 -7.34 4.27 -2.39
N LEU A 366 -6.20 4.05 -3.06
CA LEU A 366 -6.00 4.49 -4.44
C LEU A 366 -6.95 3.80 -5.42
N GLU A 367 -7.22 2.51 -5.25
CA GLU A 367 -8.21 1.78 -6.07
C GLU A 367 -9.61 2.37 -5.90
N SER A 368 -10.01 2.70 -4.66
CA SER A 368 -11.32 3.31 -4.40
C SER A 368 -11.44 4.70 -5.01
N LEU A 369 -10.41 5.54 -4.85
CA LEU A 369 -10.36 6.88 -5.45
C LEU A 369 -10.37 6.81 -6.97
N TRP A 370 -9.64 5.87 -7.57
CA TRP A 370 -9.63 5.67 -9.02
C TRP A 370 -11.04 5.39 -9.57
N PHE A 371 -11.81 4.52 -8.91
CA PHE A 371 -13.18 4.22 -9.34
C PHE A 371 -14.25 5.18 -8.81
N GLY A 372 -13.87 6.26 -8.12
CA GLY A 372 -14.82 7.23 -7.56
C GLY A 372 -15.74 6.65 -6.47
N VAL A 373 -15.27 5.62 -5.76
CA VAL A 373 -16.04 4.96 -4.70
C VAL A 373 -15.67 5.57 -3.35
N PRO A 374 -16.61 6.16 -2.58
CA PRO A 374 -16.31 6.68 -1.25
C PRO A 374 -16.04 5.55 -0.26
N MET A 375 -15.25 5.84 0.76
CA MET A 375 -14.78 4.85 1.73
C MET A 375 -15.31 5.12 3.14
N ALA A 376 -15.53 4.04 3.89
CA ALA A 376 -15.61 4.07 5.34
C ALA A 376 -14.40 3.30 5.88
N ILE A 377 -13.47 4.01 6.54
CA ILE A 377 -12.17 3.42 6.87
C ILE A 377 -12.19 2.80 8.27
N TRP A 378 -11.72 1.56 8.33
CA TRP A 378 -11.61 0.71 9.50
C TRP A 378 -10.19 0.10 9.59
N PRO A 379 -9.20 0.86 10.07
CA PRO A 379 -7.82 0.42 10.15
C PRO A 379 -7.64 -0.79 11.06
N LEU A 380 -6.74 -1.70 10.64
CA LEU A 380 -6.41 -2.93 11.36
C LEU A 380 -4.92 -3.01 11.75
N TYR A 381 -4.01 -2.47 10.95
CA TYR A 381 -2.55 -2.56 11.17
C TYR A 381 -1.75 -1.53 10.37
N ALA A 382 -0.42 -1.54 10.52
CA ALA A 382 0.52 -0.68 9.80
C ALA A 382 0.18 0.82 9.92
N GLU A 383 0.27 1.58 8.83
CA GLU A 383 -0.04 3.00 8.78
C GLU A 383 -1.53 3.31 8.62
N GLN A 384 -2.41 2.30 8.59
CA GLN A 384 -3.82 2.48 8.25
C GLN A 384 -4.56 3.47 9.16
N LYS A 385 -4.15 3.60 10.42
CA LYS A 385 -4.71 4.61 11.34
C LYS A 385 -4.40 6.03 10.88
N PHE A 386 -3.19 6.26 10.37
CA PHE A 386 -2.81 7.52 9.75
C PHE A 386 -3.66 7.76 8.50
N ASN A 387 -3.78 6.77 7.62
CA ASN A 387 -4.58 6.89 6.39
C ASN A 387 -6.05 7.18 6.71
N ALA A 388 -6.60 6.60 7.79
CA ALA A 388 -7.95 6.89 8.25
C ALA A 388 -8.10 8.36 8.68
N PHE A 389 -7.18 8.88 9.50
CA PHE A 389 -7.16 10.29 9.88
C PHE A 389 -7.05 11.20 8.66
N GLU A 390 -6.11 10.92 7.76
CA GLU A 390 -5.87 11.74 6.58
C GLU A 390 -7.09 11.77 5.66
N MET A 391 -7.67 10.60 5.36
CA MET A 391 -8.82 10.53 4.47
C MET A 391 -10.11 11.12 5.09
N VAL A 392 -10.31 11.02 6.40
CA VAL A 392 -11.52 11.52 7.07
C VAL A 392 -11.39 12.98 7.47
N GLU A 393 -10.36 13.34 8.22
CA GLU A 393 -10.22 14.65 8.87
C GLU A 393 -9.45 15.65 7.99
N GLU A 394 -8.35 15.22 7.36
CA GLU A 394 -7.48 16.11 6.58
C GLU A 394 -8.07 16.41 5.18
N LEU A 395 -8.56 15.37 4.49
CA LEU A 395 -9.02 15.47 3.10
C LEU A 395 -10.56 15.45 2.96
N GLY A 396 -11.27 14.86 3.94
CA GLY A 396 -12.71 14.68 3.89
C GLY A 396 -13.19 13.85 2.69
N LEU A 397 -12.43 12.81 2.34
CA LEU A 397 -12.65 11.84 1.27
C LEU A 397 -13.19 10.49 1.78
N ALA A 398 -13.31 10.31 3.09
CA ALA A 398 -13.88 9.12 3.71
C ALA A 398 -14.86 9.48 4.84
N VAL A 399 -15.72 8.53 5.19
CA VAL A 399 -16.63 8.63 6.32
C VAL A 399 -16.04 7.94 7.55
N GLU A 400 -16.33 8.50 8.71
CA GLU A 400 -15.92 7.95 10.00
C GLU A 400 -16.84 6.79 10.42
N ILE A 401 -16.25 5.61 10.67
CA ILE A 401 -16.90 4.56 11.47
C ILE A 401 -16.65 4.81 12.96
N LYS A 402 -15.40 5.13 13.28
CA LYS A 402 -14.93 5.40 14.63
C LYS A 402 -13.81 6.43 14.58
N LYS A 403 -13.87 7.42 15.46
CA LYS A 403 -12.89 8.51 15.51
C LYS A 403 -11.49 8.07 15.93
N HIS A 404 -11.39 7.15 16.88
CA HIS A 404 -10.12 6.70 17.45
C HIS A 404 -10.05 5.18 17.53
N TRP A 405 -8.93 4.64 17.07
CA TRP A 405 -8.70 3.20 16.90
C TRP A 405 -7.65 2.69 17.86
N ARG A 406 -8.01 1.79 18.78
CA ARG A 406 -7.11 1.26 19.82
C ARG A 406 -6.47 -0.08 19.45
N GLY A 407 -7.09 -0.89 18.58
CA GLY A 407 -6.54 -2.17 18.10
C GLY A 407 -5.35 -2.02 17.12
N ASP A 408 -4.46 -3.01 17.06
CA ASP A 408 -3.43 -3.17 16.03
C ASP A 408 -3.04 -4.67 15.92
N LEU A 409 -3.37 -5.27 14.78
CA LEU A 409 -3.15 -6.70 14.55
C LEU A 409 -1.68 -7.10 14.50
N LEU A 410 -0.74 -6.17 14.25
CA LEU A 410 0.70 -6.45 14.31
C LEU A 410 1.16 -6.86 15.72
N LEU A 411 0.34 -6.60 16.74
CA LEU A 411 0.64 -6.86 18.15
C LEU A 411 -0.29 -7.87 18.78
N GLY A 412 -1.19 -8.46 17.99
CA GLY A 412 -2.28 -9.28 18.52
C GLY A 412 -3.28 -8.48 19.37
N ARG A 413 -3.36 -7.15 19.21
CA ARG A 413 -4.40 -6.32 19.84
C ARG A 413 -5.55 -6.15 18.88
N SER A 414 -6.75 -6.55 19.26
CA SER A 414 -7.98 -6.29 18.51
C SER A 414 -8.92 -5.47 19.38
N GLU A 415 -9.61 -4.51 18.77
CA GLU A 415 -10.73 -3.80 19.38
C GLU A 415 -12.01 -4.25 18.69
N ILE A 416 -13.06 -4.49 19.47
CA ILE A 416 -14.39 -4.76 18.91
C ILE A 416 -15.05 -3.44 18.54
N VAL A 417 -15.44 -3.31 17.28
CA VAL A 417 -16.31 -2.25 16.77
C VAL A 417 -17.73 -2.75 16.83
N THR A 418 -18.58 -1.99 17.50
CA THR A 418 -19.97 -2.36 17.73
C THR A 418 -20.80 -2.31 16.45
N ALA A 419 -21.88 -3.08 16.41
CA ALA A 419 -22.82 -3.05 15.31
C ALA A 419 -23.39 -1.64 15.05
N GLU A 420 -23.58 -0.84 16.11
CA GLU A 420 -24.05 0.55 16.02
C GLU A 420 -23.05 1.47 15.32
N GLU A 421 -21.76 1.39 15.67
CA GLU A 421 -20.69 2.15 15.01
C GLU A 421 -20.60 1.80 13.51
N ILE A 422 -20.64 0.50 13.19
CA ILE A 422 -20.56 0.01 11.80
C ILE A 422 -21.79 0.42 11.01
N GLU A 423 -22.99 0.25 11.58
CA GLU A 423 -24.26 0.62 10.95
C GLU A 423 -24.29 2.11 10.62
N LYS A 424 -23.92 2.98 11.57
CA LYS A 424 -23.84 4.42 11.36
C LYS A 424 -22.87 4.76 10.23
N GLY A 425 -21.68 4.17 10.23
CA GLY A 425 -20.70 4.37 9.17
C GLY A 425 -21.22 3.96 7.79
N ILE A 426 -21.92 2.82 7.70
CA ILE A 426 -22.53 2.33 6.45
C ILE A 426 -23.63 3.28 5.97
N ILE A 427 -24.50 3.75 6.87
CA ILE A 427 -25.59 4.68 6.51
C ILE A 427 -25.00 5.96 5.93
N CYS A 428 -24.04 6.58 6.62
CA CYS A 428 -23.36 7.80 6.14
C CYS A 428 -22.64 7.58 4.80
N LEU A 429 -21.95 6.43 4.65
CA LEU A 429 -21.24 6.05 3.42
C LEU A 429 -22.16 5.99 2.19
N MET A 430 -23.38 5.49 2.39
CA MET A 430 -24.33 5.20 1.31
C MET A 430 -25.25 6.38 0.96
N GLU A 431 -25.10 7.51 1.64
CA GLU A 431 -25.75 8.77 1.26
C GLU A 431 -25.36 9.15 -0.19
N GLN A 432 -26.37 9.42 -1.03
CA GLN A 432 -26.17 9.64 -2.46
C GLN A 432 -25.63 11.03 -2.78
N ASP A 433 -26.04 12.05 -2.03
CA ASP A 433 -25.71 13.46 -2.28
C ASP A 433 -24.72 14.05 -1.26
N SER A 434 -23.92 13.19 -0.61
CA SER A 434 -22.94 13.61 0.39
C SER A 434 -21.77 14.39 -0.22
N ASP A 435 -21.21 15.33 0.55
CA ASP A 435 -20.05 16.11 0.10
C ASP A 435 -18.79 15.24 -0.06
N VAL A 436 -18.67 14.16 0.74
CA VAL A 436 -17.60 13.16 0.58
C VAL A 436 -17.63 12.56 -0.82
N ARG A 437 -18.81 12.16 -1.32
CA ARG A 437 -18.94 11.58 -2.67
C ARG A 437 -18.56 12.59 -3.76
N LYS A 438 -18.96 13.85 -3.62
CA LYS A 438 -18.58 14.90 -4.58
C LYS A 438 -17.05 15.06 -4.65
N ARG A 439 -16.39 15.17 -3.49
CA ARG A 439 -14.93 15.28 -3.41
C ARG A 439 -14.21 14.05 -3.95
N VAL A 440 -14.71 12.84 -3.64
CA VAL A 440 -14.15 11.60 -4.18
C VAL A 440 -14.24 11.55 -5.70
N ASN A 441 -15.35 11.99 -6.30
CA ASN A 441 -15.47 12.06 -7.76
C ASN A 441 -14.51 13.11 -8.36
N GLU A 442 -14.33 14.26 -7.70
CA GLU A 442 -13.36 15.28 -8.14
C GLU A 442 -11.92 14.76 -8.10
N ILE A 443 -11.55 14.06 -7.02
CA ILE A 443 -10.22 13.44 -6.90
C ILE A 443 -10.05 12.28 -7.89
N SER A 444 -11.08 11.48 -8.13
CA SER A 444 -11.08 10.41 -9.14
C SER A 444 -10.70 10.94 -10.52
N GLU A 445 -11.33 12.03 -10.96
CA GLU A 445 -10.99 12.67 -12.23
C GLU A 445 -9.52 13.13 -12.26
N LYS A 446 -9.05 13.74 -11.18
CA LYS A 446 -7.65 14.19 -11.07
C LYS A 446 -6.66 13.03 -11.07
N CYS A 447 -7.00 11.89 -10.46
CA CYS A 447 -6.23 10.66 -10.54
C CYS A 447 -6.09 10.16 -11.98
N HIS A 448 -7.16 10.21 -12.78
CA HIS A 448 -7.10 9.87 -14.20
C HIS A 448 -6.24 10.85 -14.99
N VAL A 449 -6.46 12.15 -14.83
CA VAL A 449 -5.71 13.21 -15.51
C VAL A 449 -4.21 13.15 -15.17
N ALA A 450 -3.85 12.80 -13.94
CA ALA A 450 -2.46 12.70 -13.51
C ALA A 450 -1.62 11.68 -14.31
N LEU A 451 -2.26 10.62 -14.83
CA LEU A 451 -1.62 9.57 -15.63
C LEU A 451 -1.66 9.83 -17.14
N MET A 452 -2.49 10.78 -17.60
CA MET A 452 -2.55 11.15 -19.02
C MET A 452 -1.27 11.85 -19.49
N ASP A 453 -1.09 11.97 -20.81
CA ASP A 453 0.04 12.70 -21.38
C ASP A 453 0.08 14.16 -20.90
N GLY A 454 1.19 14.56 -20.28
CA GLY A 454 1.33 15.88 -19.66
C GLY A 454 0.69 16.00 -18.28
N GLY A 455 0.09 14.92 -17.77
CA GLY A 455 -0.38 14.80 -16.40
C GLY A 455 0.77 14.91 -15.39
N SER A 456 0.42 15.17 -14.12
CA SER A 456 1.40 15.43 -13.06
C SER A 456 2.32 14.23 -12.79
N SER A 457 1.76 13.02 -12.73
CA SER A 457 2.51 11.81 -12.42
C SER A 457 3.31 11.33 -13.62
N GLU A 458 2.75 11.50 -14.82
CA GLU A 458 3.45 11.31 -16.08
C GLU A 458 4.70 12.20 -16.19
N THR A 459 4.54 13.48 -15.84
CA THR A 459 5.62 14.46 -15.80
C THR A 459 6.66 14.11 -14.72
N ALA A 460 6.23 13.64 -13.55
CA ALA A 460 7.12 13.21 -12.48
C ALA A 460 7.97 11.99 -12.88
N LEU A 461 7.38 11.02 -13.59
CA LEU A 461 8.10 9.86 -14.14
C LEU A 461 9.14 10.28 -15.18
N LYS A 462 8.77 11.15 -16.13
CA LYS A 462 9.73 11.71 -17.11
C LYS A 462 10.88 12.43 -16.41
N ARG A 463 10.57 13.24 -15.40
CA ARG A 463 11.58 13.94 -14.59
C ARG A 463 12.49 12.96 -13.87
N PHE A 464 11.94 11.91 -13.26
CA PHE A 464 12.74 10.86 -12.62
C PHE A 464 13.74 10.23 -13.60
N ILE A 465 13.28 9.84 -14.80
CA ILE A 465 14.16 9.23 -15.80
C ILE A 465 15.24 10.21 -16.30
N GLN A 466 14.90 11.49 -16.46
CA GLN A 466 15.87 12.54 -16.77
C GLN A 466 16.93 12.63 -15.68
N ASP A 467 16.52 12.75 -14.42
CA ASP A 467 17.42 12.91 -13.28
C ASP A 467 18.32 11.65 -13.11
N VAL A 468 17.79 10.45 -13.38
CA VAL A 468 18.57 9.20 -13.47
C VAL A 468 19.64 9.28 -14.55
N THR A 469 19.28 9.73 -15.75
CA THR A 469 20.21 9.82 -16.88
C THR A 469 21.30 10.86 -16.64
N GLU A 470 20.97 11.98 -15.99
CA GLU A 470 21.94 13.01 -15.63
C GLU A 470 22.94 12.49 -14.58
N ASN A 471 22.47 11.79 -13.54
CA ASN A 471 23.34 11.22 -12.50
C ASN A 471 24.38 10.23 -13.06
N ILE A 472 24.04 9.53 -14.14
CA ILE A 472 24.94 8.66 -14.89
C ILE A 472 26.03 9.46 -15.63
N ALA A 473 25.70 10.61 -16.22
CA ALA A 473 26.67 11.43 -16.96
C ALA A 473 27.67 12.12 -16.01
N TRP A 474 27.22 12.58 -14.85
CA TRP A 474 28.08 13.21 -13.85
C TRP A 474 29.18 12.28 -13.33
N SER A 475 28.88 10.98 -13.13
CA SER A 475 29.88 10.02 -12.67
C SER A 475 31.03 9.81 -13.66
N GLU A 476 30.84 10.10 -14.96
CA GLU A 476 31.90 9.98 -15.98
C GLU A 476 32.88 11.15 -15.97
N THR A 477 32.47 12.31 -15.44
CA THR A 477 33.32 13.51 -15.40
C THR A 477 34.24 13.59 -14.18
N GLU A 478 33.96 12.80 -13.14
CA GLU A 478 34.76 12.73 -11.91
C GLU A 478 35.71 11.52 -11.84
N SER A 479 35.52 10.52 -12.72
CA SER A 479 36.42 9.36 -12.90
C SER A 479 37.49 9.61 -13.93
#